data_AF-A0AAU9K008-F1
#
_entry.id   AF-A0AAU9K008-F1
#
_cell.length_a   1.000
_cell.length_b   1.000
_cell.length_c   1.000
_cell.angle_alpha   90.00
_cell.angle_beta   90.00
_cell.angle_gamma   90.00
#
_symmetry.space_group_name_H-M   'P 1'
#
loop_
_entity.id
_entity.type
_entity.pdbx_description
1 polymer ?
#
loop_
_entity_poly.entity_id
_entity_poly.type
_entity_poly.pdbx_seq_one_letter_code
_entity_poly.pdbx_strand_id
1 'polypeptide(L)'
;MEDKKSEFELKRHRGKENLSNSSLVLNILFTLIVNFSFIIAIAIVLGIDDGSCDKPIRQWLIVRAVANVFLIVIYSISQIKKISEKIRKFMFSYIFMPGAFLNFAWMIVGSVWEFESDDCYDKFYNGWALTLAILIVDYVSIGLVCCLVSCCICAPGMIFKIFKMIKLNYDELKEMEKDSENCVKEQKKAELEAQSNAKV
;
A
#
# COMPACT_ATOMS: atom_id res chain seq x y z
N MET A 1 17.33 -36.73 -1.82
CA MET A 1 17.65 -35.28 -1.70
C MET A 1 16.44 -34.41 -2.05
N GLU A 2 15.51 -34.89 -2.89
CA GLU A 2 14.25 -34.19 -3.22
C GLU A 2 13.29 -33.99 -2.03
N ASP A 3 13.28 -34.92 -1.07
CA ASP A 3 12.35 -34.89 0.06
C ASP A 3 12.60 -33.74 1.06
N LYS A 4 13.83 -33.22 1.12
CA LYS A 4 14.15 -32.03 1.95
C LYS A 4 13.68 -30.72 1.30
N LYS A 5 13.51 -30.69 -0.02
CA LYS A 5 13.08 -29.48 -0.75
C LYS A 5 11.57 -29.24 -0.57
N SER A 6 10.76 -30.30 -0.61
CA SER A 6 9.31 -30.23 -0.41
C SER A 6 8.94 -29.76 1.00
N GLU A 7 9.64 -30.25 2.04
CA GLU A 7 9.39 -29.84 3.43
C GLU A 7 9.75 -28.37 3.68
N PHE A 8 10.80 -27.87 3.04
CA PHE A 8 11.21 -26.47 3.14
C PHE A 8 10.23 -25.52 2.45
N GLU A 9 9.72 -25.89 1.27
CA GLU A 9 8.69 -25.12 0.57
C GLU A 9 7.36 -25.07 1.36
N LEU A 10 6.96 -26.19 1.98
CA LEU A 10 5.74 -26.26 2.80
C LEU A 10 5.82 -25.39 4.07
N LYS A 11 6.99 -25.33 4.74
CA LYS A 11 7.22 -24.44 5.89
C LYS A 11 7.20 -22.97 5.50
N ARG A 12 7.76 -22.64 4.32
CA ARG A 12 7.75 -21.27 3.77
C ARG A 12 6.33 -20.78 3.45
N HIS A 13 5.49 -21.64 2.88
CA HIS A 13 4.09 -21.31 2.59
C HIS A 13 3.29 -21.06 3.87
N ARG A 14 3.38 -21.94 4.88
CA ARG A 14 2.69 -21.76 6.18
C ARG A 14 3.13 -20.51 6.94
N GLY A 15 4.43 -20.18 6.93
CA GLY A 15 4.94 -18.96 7.56
C GLY A 15 4.38 -17.68 6.94
N LYS A 16 4.24 -17.66 5.60
CA LYS A 16 3.75 -16.50 4.85
C LYS A 16 2.25 -16.25 5.08
N GLU A 17 1.45 -17.31 5.18
CA GLU A 17 0.01 -17.22 5.47
C GLU A 17 -0.25 -16.67 6.89
N ASN A 18 0.50 -17.13 7.89
CA ASN A 18 0.32 -16.68 9.28
C ASN A 18 0.69 -15.20 9.47
N LEU A 19 1.75 -14.72 8.83
CA LEU A 19 2.16 -13.32 8.91
C LEU A 19 1.14 -12.38 8.23
N SER A 20 0.63 -12.78 7.06
CA SER A 20 -0.37 -12.03 6.32
C SER A 20 -1.69 -11.91 7.09
N ASN A 21 -2.12 -13.00 7.74
CA ASN A 21 -3.37 -13.00 8.51
C ASN A 21 -3.28 -12.12 9.76
N SER A 22 -2.13 -12.10 10.45
CA SER A 22 -1.94 -11.27 11.64
C SER A 22 -1.99 -9.77 11.33
N SER A 23 -1.28 -9.33 10.27
CA SER A 23 -1.30 -7.92 9.82
C SER A 23 -2.70 -7.48 9.37
N LEU A 24 -3.42 -8.37 8.67
CA LEU A 24 -4.78 -8.09 8.21
C LEU A 24 -5.72 -7.89 9.42
N VAL A 25 -5.70 -8.78 10.41
CA VAL A 25 -6.54 -8.67 11.62
C VAL A 25 -6.25 -7.40 12.41
N LEU A 26 -4.97 -7.00 12.53
CA LEU A 26 -4.61 -5.77 13.24
C LEU A 26 -5.16 -4.52 12.53
N ASN A 27 -5.02 -4.45 11.19
CA ASN A 27 -5.55 -3.34 10.39
C ASN A 27 -7.08 -3.24 10.49
N ILE A 28 -7.76 -4.38 10.58
CA ILE A 28 -9.21 -4.45 10.79
C ILE A 28 -9.60 -3.83 12.12
N LEU A 29 -9.00 -4.34 13.20
CA LEU A 29 -9.32 -3.90 14.55
C LEU A 29 -9.08 -2.40 14.68
N PHE A 30 -7.95 -1.91 14.17
CA PHE A 30 -7.64 -0.49 14.13
C PHE A 30 -8.70 0.32 13.38
N THR A 31 -9.08 -0.12 12.17
CA THR A 31 -10.10 0.54 11.35
C THR A 31 -11.45 0.59 12.08
N LEU A 32 -11.87 -0.51 12.70
CA LEU A 32 -13.13 -0.57 13.45
C LEU A 32 -13.12 0.37 14.64
N ILE A 33 -12.04 0.38 15.42
CA ILE A 33 -11.89 1.26 16.59
C ILE A 33 -11.98 2.72 16.16
N VAL A 34 -11.20 3.13 15.16
CA VAL A 34 -11.16 4.53 14.69
C VAL A 34 -12.52 4.99 14.17
N ASN A 35 -13.16 4.20 13.31
CA ASN A 35 -14.46 4.57 12.75
C ASN A 35 -15.55 4.61 13.83
N PHE A 36 -15.53 3.69 14.78
CA PHE A 36 -16.49 3.66 15.88
C PHE A 36 -16.31 4.87 16.81
N SER A 37 -15.07 5.24 17.14
CA SER A 37 -14.78 6.44 17.92
C SER A 37 -15.30 7.70 17.23
N PHE A 38 -15.16 7.82 15.91
CA PHE A 38 -15.70 8.95 15.16
C PHE A 38 -17.24 8.96 15.13
N ILE A 39 -17.89 7.80 14.97
CA ILE A 39 -19.37 7.73 15.03
C ILE A 39 -19.87 8.25 16.38
N ILE A 40 -19.24 7.84 17.48
CA ILE A 40 -19.60 8.31 18.83
C ILE A 40 -19.37 9.82 18.95
N ALA A 41 -18.21 10.31 18.51
CA ALA A 41 -17.88 11.73 18.57
C ALA A 41 -18.87 12.57 17.77
N ILE A 42 -19.25 12.13 16.56
CA ILE A 42 -20.28 12.77 15.74
C ILE A 42 -21.62 12.79 16.46
N ALA A 43 -22.06 11.67 17.03
CA ALA A 43 -23.33 11.60 17.75
C ALA A 43 -23.38 12.55 18.96
N ILE A 44 -22.28 12.64 19.71
CA ILE A 44 -22.15 13.56 20.86
C ILE A 44 -22.20 15.01 20.40
N VAL A 45 -21.36 15.39 19.43
CA VAL A 45 -21.30 16.78 18.94
C VAL A 45 -22.63 17.22 18.36
N LEU A 46 -23.28 16.38 17.55
CA LEU A 46 -24.57 16.68 16.95
C LEU A 46 -25.73 16.74 17.96
N GLY A 47 -25.59 16.07 19.11
CA GLY A 47 -26.62 16.01 20.15
C GLY A 47 -26.48 17.07 21.24
N ILE A 48 -25.28 17.63 21.43
CA ILE A 48 -25.02 18.68 22.43
C ILE A 48 -25.15 20.08 21.81
N ASP A 49 -24.73 20.24 20.56
CA ASP A 49 -24.58 21.54 19.93
C ASP A 49 -25.58 21.70 18.77
N ASP A 50 -26.56 22.57 19.00
CA ASP A 50 -27.58 22.97 18.02
C ASP A 50 -27.10 24.14 17.13
N GLY A 51 -25.83 24.54 17.28
CA GLY A 51 -25.19 25.54 16.43
C GLY A 51 -25.37 25.22 14.95
N SER A 52 -25.73 26.25 14.18
CA SER A 52 -25.83 26.16 12.73
C SER A 52 -24.88 27.16 12.10
N CYS A 53 -24.21 26.71 11.06
CA CYS A 53 -23.36 27.53 10.22
C CYS A 53 -23.93 27.53 8.80
N ASP A 54 -23.53 28.52 7.99
CA ASP A 54 -23.99 28.66 6.60
C ASP A 54 -23.52 27.51 5.70
N LYS A 55 -22.43 26.82 6.08
CA LYS A 55 -21.98 25.62 5.38
C LYS A 55 -22.61 24.35 5.97
N PRO A 56 -22.91 23.34 5.13
CA PRO A 56 -23.60 22.12 5.56
C PRO A 56 -22.67 21.11 6.27
N ILE A 57 -21.83 21.56 7.22
CA ILE A 57 -20.93 20.71 8.02
C ILE A 57 -21.73 19.67 8.81
N ARG A 58 -22.90 20.07 9.33
CA ARG A 58 -23.77 19.16 10.09
C ARG A 58 -24.25 17.98 9.23
N GLN A 59 -24.71 18.27 8.02
CA GLN A 59 -25.12 17.26 7.05
C GLN A 59 -23.92 16.42 6.61
N TRP A 60 -22.75 17.04 6.45
CA TRP A 60 -21.50 16.33 6.14
C TRP A 60 -21.19 15.25 7.18
N LEU A 61 -21.24 15.60 8.47
CA LEU A 61 -20.97 14.69 9.58
C LEU A 61 -22.02 13.57 9.66
N ILE A 62 -23.30 13.86 9.43
CA ILE A 62 -24.38 12.85 9.40
C ILE A 62 -24.13 11.84 8.28
N VAL A 63 -23.89 12.32 7.05
CA VAL A 63 -23.61 11.45 5.90
C VAL A 63 -22.36 10.61 6.15
N ARG A 64 -21.32 11.20 6.76
CA ARG A 64 -20.09 10.47 7.10
C ARG A 64 -20.34 9.39 8.15
N ALA A 65 -21.09 9.67 9.20
CA ALA A 65 -21.45 8.68 10.22
C ALA A 65 -22.25 7.51 9.62
N VAL A 66 -23.25 7.82 8.78
CA VAL A 66 -24.05 6.81 8.08
C VAL A 66 -23.17 5.95 7.16
N ALA A 67 -22.29 6.58 6.38
CA ALA A 67 -21.35 5.85 5.51
C ALA A 67 -20.41 4.93 6.30
N ASN A 68 -19.87 5.40 7.44
CA ASN A 68 -19.03 4.59 8.31
C ASN A 68 -19.77 3.38 8.89
N VAL A 69 -21.04 3.55 9.31
CA VAL A 69 -21.88 2.43 9.77
C VAL A 69 -22.07 1.40 8.66
N PHE A 70 -22.40 1.83 7.44
CA PHE A 70 -22.53 0.91 6.30
C PHE A 70 -21.23 0.15 6.03
N LEU A 71 -20.08 0.85 6.04
CA LEU A 71 -18.78 0.21 5.87
C LEU A 71 -18.49 -0.84 6.95
N ILE A 72 -18.76 -0.55 8.22
CA ILE A 72 -18.59 -1.49 9.32
C ILE A 72 -19.45 -2.74 9.12
N VAL A 73 -20.71 -2.57 8.69
CA VAL A 73 -21.63 -3.69 8.42
C VAL A 73 -21.12 -4.56 7.27
N ILE A 74 -20.76 -3.95 6.14
CA ILE A 74 -20.21 -4.66 4.96
C ILE A 74 -18.94 -5.41 5.36
N TYR A 75 -18.07 -4.76 6.13
CA TYR A 75 -16.84 -5.35 6.62
C TYR A 75 -17.11 -6.56 7.51
N SER A 76 -18.02 -6.42 8.47
CA SER A 76 -18.41 -7.49 9.38
C SER A 76 -18.99 -8.69 8.64
N ILE A 77 -19.83 -8.46 7.62
CA ILE A 77 -20.37 -9.51 6.76
C ILE A 77 -19.23 -10.20 6.01
N SER A 78 -18.28 -9.45 5.45
CA SER A 78 -17.16 -10.00 4.66
C SER A 78 -16.26 -10.97 5.44
N GLN A 79 -16.21 -10.85 6.77
CA GLN A 79 -15.43 -11.71 7.67
C GLN A 79 -16.09 -13.05 7.98
N ILE A 80 -17.36 -13.24 7.59
CA ILE A 80 -18.06 -14.51 7.79
C ILE A 80 -17.41 -15.57 6.89
N LYS A 81 -16.69 -16.52 7.50
CA LYS A 81 -15.91 -17.59 6.83
C LYS A 81 -16.71 -18.41 5.79
N LYS A 82 -18.04 -18.41 5.88
CA LYS A 82 -18.94 -19.17 4.98
C LYS A 82 -19.31 -18.44 3.69
N ILE A 83 -18.81 -17.21 3.47
CA ILE A 83 -19.12 -16.47 2.25
C ILE A 83 -18.33 -17.00 1.05
N SER A 84 -19.06 -17.31 -0.03
CA SER A 84 -18.49 -17.69 -1.32
C SER A 84 -17.51 -16.63 -1.83
N GLU A 85 -16.38 -17.04 -2.39
CA GLU A 85 -15.39 -16.11 -2.96
C GLU A 85 -16.00 -15.17 -4.01
N LYS A 86 -17.00 -15.63 -4.76
CA LYS A 86 -17.72 -14.80 -5.75
C LYS A 86 -18.41 -13.61 -5.08
N ILE A 87 -19.10 -13.86 -3.96
CA ILE A 87 -19.78 -12.83 -3.17
C ILE A 87 -18.76 -11.88 -2.56
N ARG A 88 -17.64 -12.39 -2.06
CA ARG A 88 -16.55 -11.56 -1.51
C ARG A 88 -15.97 -10.61 -2.56
N LYS A 89 -15.67 -11.12 -3.76
CA LYS A 89 -15.20 -10.31 -4.89
C LYS A 89 -16.26 -9.30 -5.34
N PHE A 90 -17.53 -9.71 -5.37
CA PHE A 90 -18.64 -8.81 -5.69
C PHE A 90 -18.76 -7.66 -4.67
N MET A 91 -18.76 -7.96 -3.37
CA MET A 91 -18.79 -6.95 -2.31
C MET A 91 -17.59 -6.00 -2.41
N PHE A 92 -16.39 -6.53 -2.66
CA PHE A 92 -15.21 -5.70 -2.81
C PHE A 92 -15.30 -4.77 -4.05
N SER A 93 -15.66 -5.32 -5.21
CA SER A 93 -15.64 -4.58 -6.47
C SER A 93 -16.79 -3.58 -6.61
N TYR A 94 -17.99 -3.93 -6.13
CA TYR A 94 -19.21 -3.15 -6.37
C TYR A 94 -19.67 -2.35 -5.17
N ILE A 95 -19.16 -2.63 -3.97
CA ILE A 95 -19.58 -1.92 -2.76
C ILE A 95 -18.39 -1.18 -2.16
N PHE A 96 -17.29 -1.89 -1.90
CA PHE A 96 -16.12 -1.28 -1.26
C PHE A 96 -15.41 -0.27 -2.17
N MET A 97 -15.17 -0.61 -3.43
CA MET A 97 -14.45 0.30 -4.35
C MET A 97 -15.23 1.60 -4.60
N PRO A 98 -16.53 1.59 -4.96
CA PRO A 98 -17.29 2.84 -5.10
C PRO A 98 -17.41 3.59 -3.78
N GLY A 99 -17.55 2.89 -2.65
CA GLY A 99 -17.56 3.50 -1.32
C GLY A 99 -16.25 4.22 -0.99
N ALA A 100 -15.10 3.69 -1.40
CA ALA A 100 -13.81 4.35 -1.24
C ALA A 100 -13.70 5.61 -2.11
N PHE A 101 -14.13 5.55 -3.37
CA PHE A 101 -14.20 6.74 -4.23
C PHE A 101 -15.13 7.81 -3.67
N LEU A 102 -16.29 7.41 -3.16
CA LEU A 102 -17.23 8.32 -2.54
C LEU A 102 -16.61 8.97 -1.29
N ASN A 103 -15.93 8.21 -0.43
CA ASN A 103 -15.23 8.76 0.73
C ASN A 103 -14.15 9.76 0.31
N PHE A 104 -13.38 9.44 -0.74
CA PHE A 104 -12.37 10.36 -1.25
C PHE A 104 -12.97 11.66 -1.79
N ALA A 105 -14.06 11.57 -2.57
CA ALA A 105 -14.78 12.76 -3.03
C ALA A 105 -15.35 13.56 -1.84
N TRP A 106 -15.88 12.87 -0.83
CA TRP A 106 -16.45 13.48 0.37
C TRP A 106 -15.40 14.18 1.24
N MET A 107 -14.18 13.65 1.26
CA MET A 107 -13.02 14.28 1.89
C MET A 107 -12.68 15.60 1.20
N ILE A 108 -12.66 15.64 -0.15
CA ILE A 108 -12.42 16.89 -0.90
C ILE A 108 -13.49 17.93 -0.57
N VAL A 109 -14.76 17.53 -0.60
CA VAL A 109 -15.89 18.40 -0.25
C VAL A 109 -15.77 18.92 1.18
N GLY A 110 -15.42 18.03 2.14
CA GLY A 110 -15.20 18.40 3.54
C GLY A 110 -14.08 19.42 3.69
N SER A 111 -12.95 19.22 3.01
CA SER A 111 -11.84 20.17 3.02
C SER A 111 -12.24 21.54 2.45
N VAL A 112 -12.97 21.57 1.33
CA VAL A 112 -13.45 22.84 0.76
C VAL A 112 -14.34 23.57 1.76
N TRP A 113 -15.29 22.88 2.40
CA TRP A 113 -16.19 23.52 3.37
C TRP A 113 -15.46 23.99 4.63
N GLU A 114 -14.50 23.21 5.13
CA GLU A 114 -13.71 23.54 6.31
C GLU A 114 -12.88 24.82 6.11
N PHE A 115 -12.22 24.96 4.96
CA PHE A 115 -11.32 26.09 4.69
C PHE A 115 -12.01 27.34 4.11
N GLU A 116 -13.27 27.24 3.69
CA GLU A 116 -14.04 28.37 3.16
C GLU A 116 -14.96 29.00 4.22
N SER A 117 -15.01 28.46 5.45
CA SER A 117 -15.97 28.90 6.48
C SER A 117 -15.32 29.51 7.71
N ASP A 118 -14.89 30.77 7.59
CA ASP A 118 -14.43 31.56 8.73
C ASP A 118 -15.50 31.63 9.85
N ASP A 119 -16.79 31.69 9.46
CA ASP A 119 -17.94 31.76 10.37
C ASP A 119 -18.23 30.46 11.14
N CYS A 120 -17.83 29.30 10.62
CA CYS A 120 -18.16 28.02 11.26
C CYS A 120 -17.34 27.79 12.53
N TYR A 121 -16.14 28.37 12.60
CA TYR A 121 -15.30 28.33 13.78
C TYR A 121 -16.01 28.97 14.99
N ASP A 122 -16.66 30.13 14.79
CA ASP A 122 -17.31 30.86 15.87
C ASP A 122 -18.71 30.32 16.22
N LYS A 123 -19.49 29.92 15.21
CA LYS A 123 -20.90 29.51 15.39
C LYS A 123 -21.07 28.03 15.74
N PHE A 124 -20.14 27.17 15.34
CA PHE A 124 -20.24 25.71 15.51
C PHE A 124 -18.85 25.06 15.70
N TYR A 125 -18.09 25.59 16.66
CA TYR A 125 -16.71 25.20 16.93
C TYR A 125 -16.51 23.68 17.08
N ASN A 126 -17.40 23.00 17.81
CA ASN A 126 -17.25 21.56 18.06
C ASN A 126 -17.36 20.73 16.78
N GLY A 127 -18.28 21.10 15.88
CA GLY A 127 -18.45 20.42 14.61
C GLY A 127 -17.33 20.71 13.63
N TRP A 128 -16.87 21.96 13.61
CA TRP A 128 -15.67 22.37 12.86
C TRP A 128 -14.44 21.58 13.32
N ALA A 129 -14.11 21.61 14.61
CA ALA A 129 -12.96 20.91 15.17
C ALA A 129 -13.01 19.39 14.94
N LEU A 130 -14.20 18.78 15.04
CA LEU A 130 -14.39 17.36 14.73
C LEU A 130 -14.18 17.06 13.24
N THR A 131 -14.66 17.93 12.36
CA THR A 131 -14.46 17.80 10.90
C THR A 131 -12.98 17.88 10.57
N LEU A 132 -12.26 18.85 11.13
CA LEU A 132 -10.81 18.96 10.98
C LEU A 132 -10.09 17.70 11.45
N ALA A 133 -10.45 17.16 12.62
CA ALA A 133 -9.86 15.94 13.16
C ALA A 133 -10.06 14.73 12.23
N ILE A 134 -11.26 14.58 11.67
CA ILE A 134 -11.56 13.52 10.69
C ILE A 134 -10.69 13.70 9.44
N LEU A 135 -10.61 14.92 8.90
CA LEU A 135 -9.81 15.21 7.71
C LEU A 135 -8.32 14.92 7.95
N ILE A 136 -7.76 15.32 9.10
CA ILE A 136 -6.36 15.01 9.45
C ILE A 136 -6.11 13.51 9.43
N VAL A 137 -6.99 12.71 10.06
CA VAL A 137 -6.84 11.25 10.09
C VAL A 137 -6.96 10.65 8.69
N ASP A 138 -7.88 11.14 7.86
CA ASP A 138 -8.02 10.71 6.48
C ASP A 138 -6.77 11.01 5.65
N TYR A 139 -6.24 12.24 5.73
CA TYR A 139 -5.02 12.63 5.01
C TYR A 139 -3.79 11.84 5.45
N VAL A 140 -3.62 11.62 6.76
CA VAL A 140 -2.53 10.79 7.29
C VAL A 140 -2.66 9.36 6.78
N SER A 141 -3.88 8.80 6.81
CA SER A 141 -4.15 7.43 6.34
C SER A 141 -3.84 7.27 4.85
N ILE A 142 -4.28 8.22 4.02
CA ILE A 142 -3.96 8.24 2.58
C ILE A 142 -2.46 8.37 2.36
N GLY A 143 -1.80 9.30 3.08
CA GLY A 143 -0.35 9.48 3.00
C GLY A 143 0.43 8.21 3.33
N LEU A 144 0.02 7.47 4.37
CA LEU A 144 0.60 6.17 4.73
C LEU A 144 0.39 5.12 3.63
N VAL A 145 -0.82 5.00 3.07
CA VAL A 145 -1.10 4.07 1.98
C VAL A 145 -0.27 4.41 0.75
N CYS A 146 -0.21 5.68 0.36
CA CYS A 146 0.62 6.14 -0.76
C CYS A 146 2.10 5.86 -0.53
N CYS A 147 2.61 6.06 0.69
CA CYS A 147 3.98 5.76 1.07
C CYS A 147 4.26 4.25 0.96
N LEU A 148 3.37 3.40 1.47
CA LEU A 148 3.50 1.95 1.38
C LEU A 148 3.49 1.48 -0.09
N VAL A 149 2.57 1.99 -0.91
CA VAL A 149 2.49 1.63 -2.34
C VAL A 149 3.74 2.10 -3.08
N SER A 150 4.19 3.34 -2.84
CA SER A 150 5.41 3.89 -3.43
C SER A 150 6.63 3.06 -3.04
N CYS A 151 6.85 2.79 -1.76
CA CYS A 151 7.95 1.95 -1.28
C CYS A 151 7.91 0.54 -1.88
N CYS A 152 6.73 -0.07 -2.00
CA CYS A 152 6.56 -1.40 -2.58
C CYS A 152 6.83 -1.46 -4.08
N ILE A 153 6.62 -0.38 -4.85
CA ILE A 153 6.83 -0.36 -6.30
C ILE A 153 8.25 0.14 -6.63
N CYS A 154 8.70 1.18 -5.94
CA CYS A 154 9.98 1.83 -6.19
C CYS A 154 11.16 0.98 -5.73
N ALA A 155 11.08 0.32 -4.57
CA ALA A 155 12.22 -0.46 -4.07
C ALA A 155 12.56 -1.68 -4.95
N PRO A 156 11.61 -2.53 -5.39
CA PRO A 156 11.91 -3.63 -6.31
C PRO A 156 12.34 -3.13 -7.68
N GLY A 157 11.75 -2.04 -8.18
CA GLY A 157 12.15 -1.44 -9.45
C GLY A 157 13.60 -0.94 -9.44
N MET A 158 14.03 -0.32 -8.33
CA MET A 158 15.41 0.11 -8.11
C MET A 158 16.36 -1.08 -8.00
N ILE A 159 16.01 -2.10 -7.21
CA ILE A 159 16.81 -3.32 -7.05
C ILE A 159 16.98 -4.04 -8.39
N PHE A 160 15.91 -4.18 -9.17
CA PHE A 160 15.96 -4.82 -10.49
C PHE A 160 16.89 -4.07 -11.46
N LYS A 161 16.83 -2.73 -11.48
CA LYS A 161 17.74 -1.90 -12.29
C LYS A 161 19.20 -2.09 -11.88
N ILE A 162 19.48 -2.11 -10.58
CA ILE A 162 20.84 -2.33 -10.04
C ILE A 162 21.34 -3.72 -10.43
N PHE A 163 20.53 -4.77 -10.25
CA PHE A 163 20.89 -6.13 -10.66
C PHE A 163 21.16 -6.24 -12.17
N LYS A 164 20.36 -5.56 -13.00
CA LYS A 164 20.59 -5.51 -14.45
C LYS A 164 21.92 -4.82 -14.79
N MET A 165 22.24 -3.71 -14.13
CA MET A 165 23.50 -3.00 -14.32
C MET A 165 24.71 -3.84 -13.90
N ILE A 166 24.65 -4.50 -12.74
CA ILE A 166 25.71 -5.39 -12.26
C ILE A 166 25.92 -6.55 -13.25
N LYS A 167 24.83 -7.13 -13.78
CA LYS A 167 24.91 -8.24 -14.73
C LYS A 167 25.59 -7.81 -16.03
N LEU A 168 25.23 -6.65 -16.60
CA LEU A 168 25.87 -6.12 -17.81
C LEU A 168 27.37 -5.90 -17.60
N ASN A 169 27.74 -5.30 -16.47
CA ASN A 169 29.15 -5.03 -16.16
C ASN A 169 29.94 -6.35 -15.94
N TYR A 170 29.31 -7.37 -15.37
CA TYR A 170 29.91 -8.69 -15.21
C TYR A 170 30.11 -9.41 -16.56
N ASP A 171 29.14 -9.30 -17.47
CA ASP A 171 29.24 -9.91 -18.80
C ASP A 171 30.36 -9.24 -19.63
N GLU A 172 30.52 -7.91 -19.55
CA GLU A 172 31.64 -7.18 -20.16
C GLU A 172 33.01 -7.61 -19.59
N LEU A 173 33.12 -7.74 -18.27
CA LEU A 173 34.35 -8.23 -17.63
C LEU A 173 34.74 -9.63 -18.10
N LYS A 174 33.76 -10.52 -18.27
CA LYS A 174 33.97 -11.89 -18.71
C LYS A 174 34.41 -11.98 -20.17
N GLU A 175 33.93 -11.07 -21.02
CA GLU A 175 34.35 -10.97 -22.42
C GLU A 175 35.82 -10.52 -22.51
N MET A 176 36.20 -9.50 -21.73
CA MET A 176 37.60 -9.04 -21.65
C MET A 176 38.56 -10.12 -21.13
N GLU A 177 38.16 -10.91 -20.14
CA GLU A 177 38.97 -12.02 -19.62
C GLU A 177 39.20 -13.11 -20.70
N LYS A 178 38.15 -13.45 -21.45
CA LYS A 178 38.23 -14.43 -22.53
C LYS A 178 39.12 -13.97 -23.68
N ASP A 179 39.07 -12.69 -24.04
CA ASP A 179 39.93 -12.11 -25.07
C ASP A 179 41.41 -12.08 -24.64
N SER A 180 41.67 -11.75 -23.36
CA SER A 180 43.01 -11.85 -22.78
C SER A 180 43.56 -13.27 -22.82
N GLU A 181 42.76 -14.28 -22.46
CA GLU A 181 43.18 -15.69 -22.54
C GLU A 181 43.50 -16.13 -23.98
N ASN A 182 42.72 -15.69 -24.96
CA ASN A 182 42.93 -16.02 -26.36
C ASN A 182 44.22 -15.39 -26.90
N CYS A 183 44.49 -14.12 -26.57
CA CYS A 183 45.74 -13.43 -26.95
C CYS A 183 46.98 -14.15 -26.40
N VAL A 184 46.95 -14.58 -25.13
CA VAL A 184 48.05 -15.35 -24.53
C VAL A 184 48.25 -16.70 -25.21
N LYS A 185 47.17 -17.38 -25.61
CA LYS A 185 47.25 -18.65 -26.36
C LYS A 185 47.87 -18.46 -27.75
N GLU A 186 47.50 -17.38 -28.45
CA GLU A 186 48.08 -17.07 -29.77
C GLU A 186 49.56 -16.70 -29.69
N GLN A 187 49.97 -15.89 -28.69
CA GLN A 187 51.38 -15.56 -28.47
C GLN A 187 52.24 -16.81 -28.21
N LYS A 188 51.78 -17.71 -27.32
CA LYS A 188 52.49 -18.98 -27.06
C LYS A 188 52.60 -19.87 -28.30
N LYS A 189 51.56 -19.90 -29.14
CA LYS A 189 51.59 -20.65 -30.40
C LYS A 189 52.61 -20.08 -31.37
N ALA A 190 52.66 -18.76 -31.53
CA ALA A 190 53.64 -18.08 -32.38
C ALA A 190 55.09 -18.28 -31.89
N GLU A 191 55.33 -18.25 -30.58
CA GLU A 191 56.65 -18.54 -29.99
C GLU A 191 57.11 -19.98 -30.26
N LEU A 192 56.20 -20.96 -30.12
CA LEU A 192 56.48 -22.37 -30.44
C LEU A 192 56.82 -22.58 -31.92
N GLU A 193 56.11 -21.90 -32.83
CA GLU A 193 56.39 -21.94 -34.27
C GLU A 193 57.74 -21.29 -34.62
N ALA A 194 58.08 -20.16 -33.98
CA ALA A 194 59.38 -19.51 -34.16
C ALA A 194 60.55 -20.39 -33.66
N GLN A 195 60.38 -21.06 -32.51
CA GLN A 195 61.38 -21.99 -31.97
C GLN A 195 61.56 -23.25 -32.81
N SER A 196 60.52 -23.73 -33.50
CA SER A 196 60.62 -24.91 -34.37
C SER A 196 61.40 -24.58 -35.66
N ASN A 197 61.14 -23.40 -36.25
CA ASN A 197 61.81 -22.94 -37.47
C ASN A 197 63.31 -22.66 -37.25
N ALA A 198 63.72 -22.23 -36.06
CA ALA A 198 65.13 -21.95 -35.75
C ALA A 198 66.01 -23.21 -35.58
N LYS A 199 65.40 -24.40 -35.51
CA LYS A 199 66.13 -25.67 -35.35
C LYS A 199 66.41 -26.40 -36.68
N VAL A 200 65.88 -25.88 -37.79
CA VAL A 200 66.09 -26.40 -39.15
C VAL A 200 67.28 -25.69 -39.78
#